data_AF-A0A535IAH4-F1
#
_entry.id   AF-A0A535IAH4-F1
#
_cell.length_a   1.000
_cell.length_b   1.000
_cell.length_c   1.000
_cell.angle_alpha   90.00
_cell.angle_beta   90.00
_cell.angle_gamma   90.00
#
_symmetry.space_group_name_H-M   'P 1'
#
loop_
_entity.id
_entity.type
_entity.pdbx_description
1 polymer ?
#
loop_
_entity_poly.entity_id
_entity_poly.type
_entity_poly.pdbx_seq_one_letter_code
_entity_poly.pdbx_strand_id
1 'polypeptide(L)'
;MVWTFRHPSAWLPVAMSGAALAVVIAHIVTVGIAREPDEGTAAHFWQLLMAGQLPLIAFFVFAHAASPRQVLPVLVLQLCAALAAVAPVFIFNW
;
A
#
# COMPACT_ATOMS: atom_id res chain seq x y z
N MET A 1 0.60 12.73 -17.11
CA MET A 1 0.72 12.43 -15.67
C MET A 1 -0.23 13.25 -14.80
N VAL A 2 -0.31 14.59 -14.95
CA VAL A 2 -1.11 15.47 -14.06
C VAL A 2 -2.62 15.17 -14.05
N TRP A 3 -3.21 14.70 -15.16
CA TRP A 3 -4.64 14.40 -15.24
C TRP A 3 -5.07 13.17 -14.41
N THR A 4 -4.19 12.18 -14.24
CA THR A 4 -4.51 10.92 -13.55
C THR A 4 -4.72 11.13 -12.05
N PHE A 5 -4.00 12.08 -11.43
CA PHE A 5 -4.14 12.43 -10.01
C PHE A 5 -5.45 13.13 -9.65
N ARG A 6 -6.29 13.48 -10.64
CA ARG A 6 -7.66 13.98 -10.35
C ARG A 6 -8.65 12.87 -10.04
N HIS A 7 -8.32 11.61 -10.36
CA HIS A 7 -9.15 10.48 -10.01
C HIS A 7 -8.75 9.95 -8.63
N PRO A 8 -9.67 9.96 -7.64
CA PRO A 8 -9.36 9.44 -6.31
C PRO A 8 -8.92 7.99 -6.34
N SER A 9 -9.45 7.18 -7.25
CA SER A 9 -9.01 5.80 -7.46
C SER A 9 -7.56 5.63 -7.92
N ALA A 10 -6.90 6.69 -8.40
CA ALA A 10 -5.49 6.65 -8.80
C ALA A 10 -4.53 7.01 -7.66
N TRP A 11 -4.87 8.01 -6.84
CA TRP A 11 -3.98 8.48 -5.78
C TRP A 11 -4.29 7.85 -4.41
N LEU A 12 -5.55 7.48 -4.16
CA LEU A 12 -5.97 6.93 -2.87
C LEU A 12 -5.28 5.59 -2.55
N PRO A 13 -5.13 4.63 -3.49
CA PRO A 13 -4.35 3.42 -3.23
C PRO A 13 -2.87 3.70 -2.89
N VAL A 14 -2.27 4.71 -3.53
CA VAL A 14 -0.89 5.12 -3.24
C VAL A 14 -0.80 5.70 -1.82
N ALA A 15 -1.76 6.54 -1.43
CA ALA A 15 -1.84 7.09 -0.09
C ALA A 15 -2.09 5.99 0.97
N MET A 16 -2.90 4.98 0.67
CA MET A 16 -3.13 3.82 1.55
C MET A 16 -1.85 3.02 1.77
N SER A 17 -1.07 2.75 0.71
CA SER A 17 0.25 2.11 0.83
C SER A 17 1.24 2.97 1.62
N GLY A 18 1.21 4.29 1.43
CA GLY A 18 2.01 5.23 2.23
C GLY A 18 1.63 5.23 3.72
N ALA A 19 0.33 5.18 4.03
CA ALA A 19 -0.16 5.04 5.39
C ALA A 19 0.24 3.69 6.02
N ALA A 20 0.18 2.59 5.25
CA ALA A 20 0.64 1.29 5.70
C ALA A 20 2.14 1.29 6.04
N LEU A 21 2.96 1.93 5.21
CA LEU A 21 4.39 2.12 5.51
C LEU A 21 4.61 2.95 6.77
N ALA A 22 3.84 4.03 6.97
CA ALA A 22 3.93 4.86 8.17
C ALA A 22 3.57 4.07 9.44
N VAL A 23 2.55 3.20 9.38
CA VAL A 23 2.20 2.29 10.49
C VAL A 23 3.37 1.37 10.83
N VAL A 24 4.02 0.78 9.82
CA VAL A 24 5.18 -0.10 10.02
C VAL A 24 6.36 0.65 10.65
N ILE A 25 6.69 1.84 10.13
CA ILE A 25 7.77 2.67 10.68
C ILE A 25 7.46 3.07 12.12
N ALA A 26 6.24 3.50 12.40
CA ALA A 26 5.82 3.89 13.75
C ALA A 26 5.98 2.70 14.71
N HIS A 27 5.51 1.51 14.33
CA HIS A 27 5.64 0.32 15.17
C HIS A 27 7.10 -0.01 15.46
N ILE A 28 7.96 -0.03 14.44
CA ILE A 28 9.40 -0.32 14.59
C ILE A 28 10.07 0.70 15.54
N VAL A 29 9.71 1.98 15.44
CA VAL A 29 10.30 3.04 16.27
C VAL A 29 9.80 2.99 17.72
N THR A 30 8.54 2.65 17.96
CA THR A 30 7.94 2.71 19.30
C THR A 30 8.01 1.40 20.08
N VAL A 31 7.84 0.27 19.39
CA VAL A 31 7.77 -1.08 19.99
C VAL A 31 9.06 -1.85 19.74
N GLY A 32 9.70 -1.62 18.60
CA GLY A 32 10.91 -2.32 18.18
C GLY A 32 10.62 -3.41 17.15
N ILE A 33 11.58 -4.32 16.97
CA ILE A 33 11.50 -5.47 16.04
C ILE A 33 11.39 -6.81 16.77
N ALA A 34 11.10 -6.78 18.08
CA ALA A 34 10.95 -7.98 18.88
C ALA A 34 9.66 -8.71 18.47
N ARG A 35 9.73 -10.03 18.36
CA ARG A 35 8.60 -10.85 17.92
C ARG A 35 7.50 -10.83 18.99
N GLU A 36 6.31 -10.40 18.60
CA GLU A 36 5.18 -10.27 19.50
C GLU A 36 4.33 -11.57 19.46
N PRO A 37 3.78 -12.05 20.59
CA PRO A 37 3.02 -13.30 20.62
C PRO A 37 1.66 -13.25 19.91
N ASP A 38 1.21 -12.04 19.56
CA ASP A 38 -0.01 -11.75 18.79
C ASP A 38 0.40 -10.87 17.60
N GLU A 39 -0.29 -10.99 16.45
CA GLU A 39 -0.05 -10.14 15.27
C GLU A 39 -0.26 -8.65 15.62
N GLY A 40 -1.06 -8.36 16.65
CA GLY A 40 -1.20 -7.02 17.22
C GLY A 40 -2.02 -6.07 16.34
N THR A 41 -2.46 -4.95 16.92
CA THR A 41 -3.33 -3.99 16.22
C THR A 41 -2.68 -3.42 14.96
N ALA A 42 -1.35 -3.21 14.97
CA ALA A 42 -0.62 -2.65 13.84
C ALA A 42 -0.67 -3.56 12.60
N ALA A 43 -0.52 -4.88 12.78
CA ALA A 43 -0.60 -5.83 11.66
C ALA A 43 -2.01 -5.88 11.07
N HIS A 44 -3.05 -5.87 11.90
CA HIS A 44 -4.44 -5.85 11.42
C HIS A 44 -4.75 -4.56 10.63
N PHE A 45 -4.28 -3.40 11.10
CA PHE A 45 -4.41 -2.15 10.35
C PHE A 45 -3.66 -2.20 9.02
N TRP A 46 -2.45 -2.74 9.01
CA TRP A 46 -1.67 -2.95 7.78
C TRP A 46 -2.40 -3.88 6.81
N GLN A 47 -2.95 -5.01 7.27
CA GLN A 47 -3.72 -5.96 6.48
C GLN A 47 -4.96 -5.29 5.86
N LEU A 48 -5.71 -4.51 6.64
CA LEU A 48 -6.88 -3.78 6.15
C LEU A 48 -6.51 -2.75 5.08
N LEU A 49 -5.41 -2.02 5.26
CA LEU A 49 -4.92 -1.07 4.26
C LEU A 49 -4.46 -1.78 2.97
N MET A 50 -3.71 -2.88 3.10
CA MET A 50 -3.17 -3.62 1.96
C MET A 50 -4.24 -4.41 1.19
N ALA A 51 -5.19 -5.02 1.89
CA ALA A 51 -6.31 -5.73 1.26
C ALA A 51 -7.36 -4.76 0.72
N GLY A 52 -7.67 -3.70 1.49
CA GLY A 52 -8.70 -2.72 1.16
C GLY A 52 -8.40 -1.90 -0.10
N GLN A 53 -7.12 -1.73 -0.46
CA GLN A 53 -6.75 -1.04 -1.70
C GLN A 53 -6.93 -1.90 -2.96
N LEU A 54 -7.00 -3.23 -2.85
CA LEU A 54 -7.09 -4.13 -4.03
C LEU A 54 -8.35 -3.88 -4.88
N PRO A 55 -9.57 -3.74 -4.31
CA PRO A 55 -10.75 -3.39 -5.08
C PRO A 55 -10.64 -2.04 -5.80
N LEU A 56 -9.96 -1.05 -5.20
CA LEU A 56 -9.79 0.28 -5.80
C LEU A 56 -8.82 0.22 -6.98
N ILE A 57 -7.71 -0.51 -6.83
CA ILE A 57 -6.75 -0.75 -7.90
C ILE A 57 -7.43 -1.48 -9.05
N ALA A 58 -8.21 -2.53 -8.75
CA ALA A 58 -8.97 -3.27 -9.75
C ALA A 58 -9.94 -2.34 -10.49
N PHE A 59 -10.75 -1.56 -9.76
CA PHE A 59 -11.64 -0.56 -10.35
C PHE A 59 -10.90 0.42 -11.26
N PHE A 60 -9.76 0.96 -10.81
CA PHE A 60 -8.96 1.91 -11.59
C PHE A 60 -8.47 1.28 -12.91
N VAL A 61 -7.96 0.04 -12.86
CA VAL A 61 -7.50 -0.69 -14.05
C VAL A 61 -8.65 -0.92 -15.04
N PHE A 62 -9.79 -1.40 -14.57
CA PHE A 62 -10.94 -1.68 -15.43
C PHE A 62 -11.53 -0.40 -16.03
N ALA A 63 -11.69 0.66 -15.22
CA ALA A 63 -12.24 1.94 -15.65
C ALA A 63 -11.36 2.64 -16.70
N HIS A 64 -10.05 2.36 -16.72
CA HIS A 64 -9.10 3.01 -17.62
C HIS A 64 -8.41 2.02 -18.58
N ALA A 65 -9.02 0.86 -18.83
CA ALA A 65 -8.46 -0.20 -19.67
C ALA A 65 -8.08 0.27 -21.09
N ALA A 66 -8.83 1.23 -21.64
CA ALA A 66 -8.57 1.83 -22.95
C ALA A 66 -7.34 2.76 -23.00
N SER A 67 -6.74 3.10 -21.84
CA SER A 67 -5.64 4.06 -21.72
C SER A 67 -4.45 3.48 -20.93
N PRO A 68 -3.79 2.41 -21.43
CA PRO A 68 -2.72 1.73 -20.70
C PRO A 68 -1.53 2.64 -20.37
N ARG A 69 -1.26 3.67 -21.21
CA ARG A 69 -0.22 4.67 -20.96
C ARG A 69 -0.45 5.51 -19.70
N GLN A 70 -1.69 5.60 -19.22
CA GLN A 70 -2.04 6.29 -17.98
C GLN A 70 -2.06 5.33 -16.78
N VAL A 71 -2.42 4.06 -17.01
CA VAL A 71 -2.54 3.04 -15.97
C VAL A 71 -1.17 2.51 -15.54
N LEU A 72 -0.27 2.22 -16.49
CA LEU A 72 1.03 1.60 -16.21
C LEU A 72 1.85 2.34 -15.14
N PRO A 73 2.06 3.67 -15.24
CA PRO A 73 2.87 4.38 -14.24
C PRO A 73 2.28 4.31 -12.83
N VAL A 74 0.95 4.34 -12.70
CA VAL A 74 0.27 4.21 -11.41
C VAL A 74 0.45 2.81 -10.83
N LEU A 75 0.33 1.77 -11.66
CA LEU A 75 0.57 0.39 -11.22
C LEU A 75 2.02 0.14 -10.80
N VAL A 76 2.99 0.70 -11.52
CA VAL A 76 4.41 0.62 -11.14
C VAL A 76 4.64 1.29 -9.79
N LEU A 77 4.12 2.50 -9.61
CA LEU A 77 4.23 3.22 -8.33
C LEU A 77 3.57 2.44 -7.19
N GLN A 78 2.38 1.90 -7.44
CA GLN A 78 1.64 1.08 -6.47
C GLN A 78 2.42 -0.17 -6.08
N LEU A 79 3.03 -0.85 -7.06
CA LEU A 79 3.86 -2.02 -6.81
C LEU A 79 5.10 -1.66 -5.97
N CYS A 80 5.79 -0.57 -6.31
CA CYS A 80 6.93 -0.10 -5.52
C CYS A 80 6.53 0.22 -4.08
N ALA A 81 5.39 0.90 -3.88
CA ALA A 81 4.89 1.25 -2.55
C ALA A 81 4.47 0.00 -1.75
N ALA A 82 3.78 -0.95 -2.39
CA ALA A 82 3.40 -2.22 -1.77
C ALA A 82 4.63 -3.04 -1.36
N LEU A 83 5.64 -3.14 -2.22
CA LEU A 83 6.89 -3.82 -1.91
C LEU A 83 7.63 -3.14 -0.75
N ALA A 84 7.68 -1.82 -0.71
CA ALA A 84 8.27 -1.08 0.40
C ALA A 84 7.52 -1.32 1.72
N ALA A 85 6.18 -1.40 1.68
CA ALA A 85 5.37 -1.67 2.87
C ALA A 85 5.44 -3.12 3.35
N VAL A 86 5.72 -4.06 2.44
CA VAL A 86 5.82 -5.51 2.70
C VAL A 86 7.23 -5.92 3.14
N ALA A 87 8.27 -5.25 2.65
CA ALA A 87 9.67 -5.61 2.90
C ALA A 87 10.01 -5.80 4.39
N PRO A 88 9.56 -4.94 5.34
CA PRO A 88 9.88 -5.11 6.75
C PRO A 88 9.36 -6.42 7.35
N VAL A 89 8.22 -6.92 6.89
CA VAL A 89 7.64 -8.20 7.35
C VAL A 89 8.58 -9.36 6.98
N PHE A 90 9.08 -9.40 5.75
CA PHE A 90 9.98 -10.46 5.30
C PHE A 90 11.42 -10.31 5.82
N ILE A 91 11.90 -9.08 5.98
CA ILE A 91 13.28 -8.83 6.43
C ILE A 91 13.41 -9.08 7.94
N PHE A 92 12.44 -8.60 8.74
CA PHE A 92 12.53 -8.67 10.20
C PHE A 92 11.79 -9.87 10.79
N ASN A 93 10.95 -10.57 10.01
CA ASN A 93 10.25 -11.79 10.40
C ASN A 93 9.56 -11.71 11.77
N TRP A 94 9.00 -10.53 12.05
CA TRP A 94 8.26 -10.22 13.26
C TRP A 94 6.79 -10.62 13.08
#